data_AF-A0A3P6E5K1-F1
#
_entry.id   AF-A0A3P6E5K1-F1
#
_cell.length_a   1.000
_cell.length_b   1.000
_cell.length_c   1.000
_cell.angle_alpha   90.00
_cell.angle_beta   90.00
_cell.angle_gamma   90.00
#
_symmetry.space_group_name_H-M   'P 1'
#
loop_
_entity.id
_entity.type
_entity.pdbx_description
1 polymer ?
#
loop_
_entity_poly.entity_id
_entity_poly.type
_entity_poly.pdbx_seq_one_letter_code
_entity_poly.pdbx_strand_id
1 'polypeptide(L)'
;MYSKLSFTCQTHHGDSGLTKKVLSSTISDRQAEQEVIKFVKKHKYMPDLAALFPHVLVDVSSVKSLCTRWFPRDKNRAPARKNNHRAMDDIRESIKELKYYKETIFKANKGRR
;
A
#
# COMPACT_ATOMS: atom_id res chain seq x y z
N MET A 1 -16.07 5.12 -21.34
CA MET A 1 -15.50 4.47 -20.14
C MET A 1 -15.37 5.45 -18.97
N TYR A 2 -14.84 6.67 -19.19
CA TYR A 2 -14.74 7.71 -18.16
C TYR A 2 -16.08 8.19 -17.57
N SER A 3 -17.11 8.34 -18.41
CA SER A 3 -18.46 8.78 -18.01
C SER A 3 -19.23 7.80 -17.13
N LYS A 4 -18.72 6.58 -16.93
CA LYS A 4 -19.35 5.56 -16.07
C LYS A 4 -18.74 5.53 -14.65
N LEU A 5 -17.71 6.33 -14.38
CA LEU A 5 -17.08 6.41 -13.06
C LEU A 5 -17.91 7.28 -12.10
N SER A 6 -17.78 7.03 -10.80
CA SER A 6 -18.34 7.93 -9.77
C SER A 6 -17.73 9.33 -9.86
N PHE A 7 -18.46 10.34 -9.42
CA PHE A 7 -18.00 11.74 -9.44
C PHE A 7 -16.63 11.90 -8.75
N THR A 8 -16.45 11.28 -7.58
CA THR A 8 -15.18 11.27 -6.83
C THR A 8 -14.04 10.64 -7.65
N CYS A 9 -14.28 9.53 -8.36
CA CYS A 9 -13.25 8.94 -9.20
C CYS A 9 -12.87 9.85 -10.37
N GLN A 10 -13.84 10.55 -10.98
CA GLN A 10 -13.58 11.47 -12.07
C GLN A 10 -12.73 12.66 -11.61
N THR A 11 -13.06 13.27 -10.47
CA THR A 11 -12.30 14.41 -9.94
C THR A 11 -10.91 14.00 -9.47
N HIS A 12 -10.80 13.00 -8.58
CA HIS A 12 -9.51 12.60 -8.00
C HIS A 12 -8.52 12.05 -9.03
N HIS A 13 -8.97 11.25 -10.00
CA HIS A 13 -8.08 10.73 -11.05
C HIS A 13 -7.84 11.75 -12.17
N GLY A 14 -8.76 12.69 -12.37
CA GLY A 14 -8.58 13.86 -13.23
C GLY A 14 -7.47 14.77 -12.72
N ASP A 15 -7.56 15.21 -11.47
CA ASP A 15 -6.65 16.17 -10.83
C ASP A 15 -5.22 15.62 -10.67
N SER A 16 -5.08 14.32 -10.39
CA SER A 16 -3.76 13.64 -10.34
C SER A 16 -3.12 13.42 -11.72
N GLY A 17 -3.84 13.71 -12.80
CA GLY A 17 -3.45 13.45 -14.18
C GLY A 17 -3.45 11.97 -14.56
N LEU A 18 -3.97 11.09 -13.69
CA LEU A 18 -4.03 9.65 -13.95
C LEU A 18 -4.92 9.33 -15.15
N THR A 19 -6.09 9.99 -15.27
CA THR A 19 -7.01 9.80 -16.40
C THR A 19 -6.31 10.02 -17.74
N LYS A 20 -5.53 11.10 -17.86
CA LYS A 20 -4.78 11.41 -19.09
C LYS A 20 -3.75 10.33 -19.40
N LYS A 21 -3.03 9.84 -18.38
CA LYS A 21 -2.04 8.76 -18.53
C LYS A 21 -2.66 7.44 -18.96
N VAL A 22 -3.84 7.10 -18.43
CA VAL A 22 -4.57 5.87 -18.83
C VAL A 22 -5.01 5.97 -20.29
N LEU A 23 -5.58 7.10 -20.70
CA LEU A 23 -6.00 7.31 -22.10
C LEU A 23 -4.83 7.30 -23.09
N SER A 24 -3.65 7.76 -22.68
CA SER A 24 -2.44 7.74 -23.50
C SER A 24 -1.61 6.47 -23.37
N SER A 25 -2.03 5.51 -22.53
CA SER A 25 -1.25 4.29 -22.27
C SER A 25 -1.37 3.32 -23.44
N THR A 26 -0.25 2.71 -23.83
CA THR A 26 -0.19 1.61 -24.80
C THR A 26 -0.08 0.24 -24.14
N ILE A 27 -0.02 0.20 -22.80
CA ILE A 27 0.12 -1.03 -22.03
C ILE A 27 -1.24 -1.67 -21.83
N SER A 28 -1.39 -2.92 -22.27
CA SER A 28 -2.56 -3.75 -21.98
C SER A 28 -2.49 -4.35 -20.57
N ASP A 29 -3.65 -4.69 -20.00
CA ASP A 29 -3.73 -5.33 -18.68
C ASP A 29 -2.88 -6.60 -18.58
N ARG A 30 -2.89 -7.42 -19.63
CA ARG A 30 -2.08 -8.65 -19.71
C ARG A 30 -0.58 -8.34 -19.69
N GLN A 31 -0.14 -7.27 -20.36
CA GLN A 31 1.27 -6.86 -20.32
C GLN A 31 1.66 -6.36 -18.93
N ALA A 32 0.83 -5.50 -18.32
CA ALA A 32 1.06 -5.01 -16.97
C ALA A 32 1.15 -6.15 -15.94
N GLU A 33 0.26 -7.14 -16.02
CA GLU A 33 0.26 -8.33 -15.17
C GLU A 33 1.58 -9.11 -15.29
N GLN A 34 2.01 -9.40 -16.52
CA GLN A 34 3.24 -10.16 -16.75
C GLN A 34 4.48 -9.42 -16.25
N GLU A 35 4.54 -8.10 -16.42
CA GLU A 35 5.63 -7.27 -15.88
C GLU A 35 5.70 -7.31 -14.35
N VAL A 36 4.54 -7.23 -13.68
CA VAL A 36 4.46 -7.33 -12.21
C VAL A 36 4.91 -8.71 -11.74
N ILE A 37 4.41 -9.79 -12.35
CA ILE A 37 4.82 -11.17 -12.01
C ILE A 37 6.33 -11.33 -12.19
N LYS A 38 6.89 -10.84 -13.30
CA LYS A 38 8.32 -10.90 -13.58
C LYS A 38 9.12 -10.14 -12.53
N PHE A 39 8.69 -8.94 -12.14
CA PHE A 39 9.34 -8.15 -11.11
C PHE A 39 9.36 -8.88 -9.75
N VAL A 40 8.20 -9.37 -9.30
CA VAL A 40 8.07 -10.08 -8.01
C VAL A 40 8.95 -11.34 -7.98
N LYS A 41 8.94 -12.13 -9.06
CA LYS A 41 9.80 -13.33 -9.19
C LYS A 41 11.29 -12.97 -9.14
N LYS A 42 11.70 -11.92 -9.87
CA LYS A 42 13.11 -11.48 -9.95
C LYS A 42 13.66 -11.06 -8.60
N HIS A 43 12.92 -10.27 -7.85
CA HIS A 43 13.41 -9.68 -6.61
C HIS A 43 13.28 -10.59 -5.38
N LYS A 44 12.89 -11.87 -5.58
CA LYS A 44 12.76 -12.89 -4.54
C LYS A 44 12.06 -12.38 -3.27
N TYR A 45 11.07 -11.49 -3.42
CA TYR A 45 10.47 -10.89 -2.23
C TYR A 45 9.91 -11.98 -1.31
N MET A 46 9.44 -13.11 -1.86
CA MET A 46 8.93 -14.27 -1.10
C MET A 46 8.79 -15.57 -1.92
N PRO A 47 9.81 -16.14 -2.60
CA PRO A 47 9.59 -17.39 -3.35
C PRO A 47 9.20 -18.57 -2.43
N ASP A 48 9.87 -18.71 -1.30
CA ASP A 48 9.58 -19.78 -0.32
C ASP A 48 8.43 -19.40 0.63
N LEU A 49 8.29 -18.11 0.98
CA LEU A 49 7.19 -17.65 1.84
C LEU A 49 5.83 -17.59 1.09
N ALA A 50 5.82 -17.31 -0.23
CA ALA A 50 4.61 -17.42 -1.05
C ALA A 50 4.18 -18.89 -1.20
N ALA A 51 5.12 -19.84 -1.12
CA ALA A 51 4.83 -21.27 -1.08
C ALA A 51 4.33 -21.74 0.30
N LEU A 52 4.80 -21.12 1.40
CA LEU A 52 4.39 -21.46 2.77
C LEU A 52 3.12 -20.74 3.25
N PHE A 53 2.84 -19.54 2.74
CA PHE A 53 1.70 -18.71 3.12
C PHE A 53 1.13 -17.93 1.92
N PRO A 54 0.41 -18.58 0.99
CA PRO A 54 -0.21 -17.90 -0.15
C PRO A 54 -1.21 -16.79 0.23
N HIS A 55 -1.63 -16.71 1.50
CA HIS A 55 -2.76 -15.87 1.95
C HIS A 55 -2.45 -14.93 3.13
N VAL A 56 -1.20 -14.84 3.61
CA VAL A 56 -0.90 -13.93 4.75
C VAL A 56 -0.75 -12.51 4.24
N LEU A 57 -1.81 -11.73 4.43
CA LEU A 57 -1.85 -10.30 4.13
C LEU A 57 -1.44 -9.50 5.38
N VAL A 58 -0.46 -8.61 5.20
CA VAL A 58 -0.11 -7.63 6.23
C VAL A 58 -0.92 -6.36 5.98
N ASP A 59 -2.09 -6.30 6.61
CA ASP A 59 -2.98 -5.15 6.51
C ASP A 59 -2.61 -4.06 7.54
N VAL A 60 -2.01 -2.98 7.06
CA VAL A 60 -1.65 -1.80 7.88
C VAL A 60 -2.88 -1.12 8.48
N SER A 61 -4.04 -1.20 7.81
CA SER A 61 -5.28 -0.59 8.30
C SER A 61 -5.85 -1.32 9.52
N SER A 62 -5.70 -2.64 9.58
CA SER A 62 -5.98 -3.44 10.78
C SER A 62 -5.14 -2.97 11.97
N VAL A 63 -3.83 -2.79 11.79
CA VAL A 63 -2.93 -2.28 12.84
C VAL A 63 -3.29 -0.85 13.25
N LYS A 64 -3.63 0.01 12.29
CA LYS A 64 -4.10 1.39 12.55
C LYS A 64 -5.38 1.41 13.39
N SER A 65 -6.32 0.51 13.13
CA SER A 65 -7.57 0.40 13.90
C SER A 65 -7.29 -0.01 15.34
N LEU A 66 -6.41 -1.00 15.55
CA LEU A 66 -5.95 -1.38 16.89
C LEU A 66 -5.22 -0.23 17.60
N CYS A 67 -4.33 0.48 16.91
CA CYS A 67 -3.64 1.66 17.44
C CYS A 67 -4.61 2.75 17.90
N THR A 68 -5.64 3.05 17.09
CA THR A 68 -6.68 4.03 17.44
C THR A 68 -7.40 3.67 18.73
N ARG A 69 -7.70 2.38 18.94
CA ARG A 69 -8.47 1.90 20.10
C ARG A 69 -7.61 1.72 21.36
N TRP A 70 -6.41 1.16 21.20
CA TRP A 70 -5.56 0.72 22.32
C TRP A 70 -4.47 1.73 22.68
N PHE A 71 -4.05 2.57 21.73
CA PHE A 71 -2.94 3.52 21.87
C PHE A 71 -3.29 4.90 21.29
N PRO A 72 -4.36 5.58 21.78
CA PRO A 72 -4.85 6.82 21.19
C PRO A 72 -3.81 7.97 21.22
N ARG A 73 -2.91 7.98 22.21
CA ARG A 73 -1.82 8.97 22.30
C ARG A 73 -0.81 8.80 21.15
N ASP A 74 -0.42 7.55 20.86
CA ASP A 74 0.50 7.23 19.78
C ASP A 74 -0.14 7.37 18.40
N LYS A 75 -1.45 7.13 18.30
CA LYS A 75 -2.21 7.37 17.06
C LYS A 75 -2.12 8.84 16.62
N ASN A 76 -2.23 9.78 17.54
CA ASN A 76 -2.17 11.22 17.27
C ASN A 76 -0.77 11.69 16.85
N ARG A 77 0.27 10.91 17.14
CA ARG A 77 1.66 11.17 16.76
C ARG A 77 2.07 10.44 15.48
N ALA A 78 1.19 9.61 14.92
CA ALA A 78 1.47 8.88 13.69
C ALA A 78 1.65 9.84 12.51
N PRO A 79 2.54 9.52 11.55
CA PRO A 79 2.78 10.37 10.39
C PRO A 79 1.50 10.57 9.56
N ALA A 80 1.21 11.82 9.22
CA ALA A 80 0.11 12.14 8.30
C ALA A 80 0.41 11.64 6.88
N ARG A 81 -0.62 11.11 6.22
CA ARG A 81 -0.56 10.74 4.80
C ARG A 81 -0.68 12.00 3.93
N LYS A 82 0.17 12.13 2.92
CA LYS A 82 0.13 13.28 1.99
C LYS A 82 -0.91 13.06 0.89
N ASN A 83 -1.35 11.81 0.68
CA ASN A 83 -2.43 11.45 -0.22
C ASN A 83 -2.20 11.97 -1.66
N ASN A 84 -1.00 11.72 -2.19
CA ASN A 84 -0.63 12.13 -3.56
C ASN A 84 -1.32 11.30 -4.66
N HIS A 85 -2.19 10.36 -4.27
CA HIS A 85 -3.07 9.58 -5.15
C HIS A 85 -2.36 8.84 -6.29
N ARG A 86 -1.12 8.42 -6.04
CA ARG A 86 -0.37 7.48 -6.89
C ARG A 86 -0.11 6.22 -6.09
N ALA A 87 -0.38 5.06 -6.70
CA ALA A 87 -0.22 3.77 -6.05
C ALA A 87 1.16 3.56 -5.40
N MET A 88 2.24 3.99 -6.06
CA MET A 88 3.59 3.89 -5.51
C MET A 88 3.80 4.75 -4.25
N ASP A 89 3.21 5.94 -4.19
CA ASP A 89 3.29 6.80 -3.02
C ASP A 89 2.47 6.22 -1.87
N ASP A 90 1.28 5.69 -2.16
CA ASP A 90 0.43 5.01 -1.19
C ASP A 90 1.12 3.77 -0.57
N ILE A 91 1.87 3.01 -1.36
CA ILE A 91 2.70 1.88 -0.87
C ILE A 91 3.77 2.39 0.10
N ARG A 92 4.51 3.44 -0.28
CA ARG A 92 5.58 4.01 0.56
C ARG A 92 5.03 4.57 1.86
N GLU A 93 3.89 5.27 1.81
CA GLU A 93 3.22 5.80 2.99
C GLU A 93 2.74 4.67 3.91
N SER A 94 2.18 3.60 3.36
CA SER A 94 1.75 2.43 4.15
C SER A 94 2.93 1.73 4.82
N ILE A 95 4.07 1.58 4.14
CA ILE A 95 5.31 1.03 4.73
C ILE A 95 5.82 1.94 5.86
N LYS A 96 5.82 3.27 5.65
CA LYS A 96 6.25 4.23 6.67
C LYS A 96 5.35 4.20 7.91
N GLU A 97 4.05 4.12 7.71
CA GLU A 97 3.05 4.00 8.78
C GLU A 97 3.24 2.70 9.57
N LEU A 98 3.46 1.57 8.89
CA LEU A 98 3.70 0.29 9.56
C LEU A 98 5.01 0.29 10.36
N LYS A 99 6.08 0.91 9.82
CA LYS A 99 7.35 1.10 10.56
C LYS A 99 7.12 1.88 11.85
N TYR A 100 6.36 2.99 11.78
CA TYR A 100 6.02 3.76 12.96
C TYR A 100 5.27 2.91 14.02
N TYR A 101 4.26 2.13 13.62
CA TYR A 101 3.55 1.26 14.56
C TYR A 101 4.48 0.22 15.17
N LYS A 102 5.33 -0.42 14.35
CA LYS A 102 6.33 -1.40 14.82
C LYS A 102 7.24 -0.83 15.90
N GLU A 103 7.63 0.44 15.80
CA GLU A 103 8.54 1.11 16.74
C GLU A 103 7.82 1.61 18.01
N THR A 104 6.51 1.87 17.95
CA THR A 104 5.77 2.54 19.03
C THR A 104 4.86 1.64 19.85
N ILE A 105 4.09 0.75 19.19
CA ILE A 105 3.04 -0.02 19.87
C ILE A 105 3.35 -1.52 19.96
N PHE A 106 4.31 -2.03 19.18
CA PHE A 106 4.76 -3.41 19.30
C PHE A 106 5.88 -3.53 20.33
N LYS A 107 5.93 -4.67 21.03
CA LYS A 107 7.00 -4.95 21.99
C LYS A 107 8.35 -4.93 21.29
N ALA A 108 9.31 -4.22 21.87
CA ALA A 108 10.70 -4.28 21.45
C ALA A 108 11.16 -5.74 21.49
N ASN A 109 11.77 -6.19 20.40
CA ASN A 109 12.30 -7.55 20.32
C ASN A 109 13.56 -7.61 21.21
N LYS A 110 13.38 -7.88 22.50
CA LYS A 110 14.48 -8.30 23.37
C LYS A 110 14.93 -9.65 22.82
N GLY A 111 16.01 -9.64 22.06
CA GLY A 111 16.47 -10.79 21.29
C GLY A 111 16.37 -12.08 22.09
N ARG A 112 15.85 -13.13 21.44
CA ARG A 112 16.13 -14.50 21.84
C ARG A 112 17.66 -14.62 21.95
N ARG A 113 18.16 -14.60 23.18
CA ARG A 113 19.43 -15.23 23.56
C ARG A 113 19.26 -16.73 23.45
#